data_AF-W4LMA8-F1
#
_entry.id   AF-W4LMA8-F1
#
_cell.length_a   1.000
_cell.length_b   1.000
_cell.length_c   1.000
_cell.angle_alpha   90.00
_cell.angle_beta   90.00
_cell.angle_gamma   90.00
#
_symmetry.space_group_name_H-M   'P 1'
#
loop_
_entity.id
_entity.type
_entity.pdbx_description
1 polymer ?
#
loop_
_entity_poly.entity_id
_entity_poly.type
_entity_poly.pdbx_seq_one_letter_code
_entity_poly.pdbx_strand_id
1 'polypeptide(L)'
;MSETRFIGRHSDRDAIQQQIYHCLSGQPRIVLIEGLAGIGKTRFLEEVRAMAEGQGMAVYTGSCDETLTEPYEPFTALLPRLADEQVLETREIMLLHRLFGVSEQTQVVPSLDVL
;
A
#
# COMPACT_ATOMS: atom_id res chain seq x y z
N MET A 1 0.13 10.97 -17.75
CA MET A 1 1.16 11.26 -16.73
C MET A 1 2.55 11.09 -17.34
N SER A 2 3.43 12.05 -17.06
CA SER A 2 4.78 12.14 -17.64
C SER A 2 5.56 10.84 -17.45
N GLU A 3 5.90 10.17 -18.56
CA GLU A 3 6.86 9.06 -18.70
C GLU A 3 8.29 9.50 -18.34
N THR A 4 8.44 10.16 -17.19
CA THR A 4 9.75 10.59 -16.74
C THR A 4 10.44 9.37 -16.16
N ARG A 5 11.50 8.93 -16.85
CA ARG A 5 12.36 7.83 -16.43
C ARG A 5 12.70 7.96 -14.94
N PHE A 6 12.46 6.92 -14.16
CA PHE A 6 12.94 6.84 -12.79
C PHE A 6 14.45 6.72 -12.78
N ILE A 7 15.14 7.61 -12.05
CA ILE A 7 16.60 7.71 -12.04
C ILE A 7 17.11 7.55 -10.60
N GLY A 8 18.16 6.75 -10.43
CA GLY A 8 18.80 6.50 -9.14
C GLY A 8 18.09 5.44 -8.31
N ARG A 9 18.52 5.27 -7.06
CA ARG A 9 17.99 4.30 -6.08
C ARG A 9 18.03 2.83 -6.55
N HIS A 10 19.01 2.47 -7.37
CA HIS A 10 19.22 1.08 -7.80
C HIS A 10 19.40 0.14 -6.60
N SER A 11 20.19 0.55 -5.60
CA SER A 11 20.38 -0.23 -4.36
C SER A 11 19.10 -0.44 -3.58
N ASP A 12 18.28 0.61 -3.42
CA ASP A 12 17.02 0.53 -2.67
C ASP A 12 16.02 -0.35 -3.42
N ARG A 13 15.98 -0.22 -4.76
CA ARG A 13 15.16 -1.05 -5.64
C ARG A 13 15.54 -2.52 -5.52
N ASP A 14 16.83 -2.83 -5.61
CA ASP A 14 17.34 -4.19 -5.49
C ASP A 14 17.01 -4.77 -4.11
N ALA A 15 17.17 -3.98 -3.05
CA ALA A 15 16.83 -4.38 -1.69
C ALA A 15 15.33 -4.72 -1.53
N ILE A 16 14.44 -3.90 -2.08
CA ILE A 16 12.99 -4.18 -2.08
C ILE A 16 12.67 -5.41 -2.93
N GLN A 17 13.29 -5.57 -4.09
CA GLN A 17 13.08 -6.73 -4.95
C GLN A 17 13.44 -8.04 -4.22
N GLN A 18 14.51 -8.05 -3.42
CA GLN A 18 14.82 -9.19 -2.55
C GLN A 18 13.72 -9.46 -1.51
N GLN A 19 13.13 -8.41 -0.92
CA GLN A 19 12.02 -8.59 0.03
C GLN A 19 10.76 -9.13 -0.65
N ILE A 20 10.46 -8.68 -1.88
CA ILE A 20 9.37 -9.23 -2.68
C ILE A 20 9.57 -10.74 -2.91
N TYR A 21 10.77 -11.18 -3.29
CA TYR A 21 11.06 -12.61 -3.44
C TYR A 21 10.84 -13.39 -2.15
N HIS A 22 11.23 -12.83 -1.00
CA HIS A 22 10.96 -13.46 0.29
C HIS A 22 9.45 -13.57 0.59
N CYS A 23 8.66 -12.53 0.31
CA CYS A 23 7.21 -12.57 0.46
C CYS A 23 6.58 -13.67 -0.40
N LEU A 24 7.01 -13.79 -1.66
CA LEU A 24 6.55 -14.84 -2.58
C LEU A 24 6.91 -16.25 -2.08
N SER A 25 7.97 -16.39 -1.29
CA SER A 25 8.33 -17.66 -0.62
C SER A 25 7.53 -17.94 0.66
N GLY A 26 6.47 -17.16 0.94
CA GLY A 26 5.63 -17.30 2.12
C GLY A 26 6.20 -16.68 3.39
N GLN A 27 7.22 -15.83 3.28
CA GLN A 27 7.85 -15.17 4.42
C GLN A 27 7.48 -13.68 4.44
N PRO A 28 6.54 -13.24 5.29
CA PRO A 28 6.11 -11.84 5.31
C PRO A 28 7.25 -10.89 5.66
N ARG A 29 7.17 -9.66 5.15
CA ARG A 29 8.16 -8.59 5.36
C ARG A 29 7.48 -7.28 5.69
N ILE A 30 8.13 -6.47 6.53
CA ILE A 30 7.79 -5.08 6.79
C ILE A 30 9.02 -4.27 6.43
N VAL A 31 8.85 -3.23 5.61
CA VAL A 31 9.93 -2.32 5.21
C VAL A 31 9.50 -0.89 5.51
N LEU A 32 10.36 -0.14 6.21
CA LEU A 32 10.18 1.28 6.45
C LEU A 32 10.98 2.07 5.41
N ILE A 33 10.31 2.96 4.69
CA ILE A 33 10.94 3.89 3.74
C ILE A 33 10.94 5.28 4.36
N GLU A 34 12.10 5.68 4.87
CA GLU A 34 12.32 7.01 5.43
C GLU A 34 13.02 7.93 4.43
N GLY A 35 12.84 9.24 4.59
CA GLY A 35 13.58 10.24 3.83
C GLY A 35 12.94 11.62 3.91
N LEU A 36 13.66 12.62 3.43
CA LEU A 36 13.20 14.02 3.44
C LEU A 36 11.92 14.21 2.61
N ALA A 37 11.15 15.25 2.93
CA ALA A 37 10.03 15.66 2.08
C ALA A 37 10.54 15.97 0.65
N GLY A 38 9.78 15.56 -0.37
CA GLY A 38 10.14 15.81 -1.78
C GLY A 38 11.26 14.93 -2.36
N ILE A 39 11.91 14.05 -1.59
CA ILE A 39 13.01 13.18 -2.07
C ILE A 39 12.57 12.04 -3.03
N GLY A 40 11.29 12.03 -3.43
CA GLY A 40 10.72 11.04 -4.34
C GLY A 40 10.26 9.72 -3.69
N LYS A 41 9.89 9.70 -2.40
CA LYS A 41 9.38 8.48 -1.73
C LYS A 41 8.13 7.91 -2.41
N THR A 42 7.14 8.76 -2.72
CA THR A 42 5.92 8.35 -3.42
C THR A 42 6.24 7.77 -4.79
N ARG A 43 7.13 8.43 -5.56
CA ARG A 43 7.56 7.91 -6.85
C ARG A 43 8.29 6.57 -6.73
N PHE A 44 9.13 6.40 -5.70
CA PHE A 44 9.77 5.11 -5.43
C PHE A 44 8.75 4.02 -5.08
N LEU A 45 7.72 4.34 -4.28
CA LEU A 45 6.63 3.41 -3.96
C LEU A 45 5.82 3.02 -5.21
N GLU A 46 5.63 3.91 -6.18
CA GLU A 46 5.01 3.58 -7.48
C GLU A 46 5.84 2.56 -8.27
N GLU A 47 7.17 2.72 -8.29
CA GLU A 47 8.06 1.74 -8.93
C GLU A 47 8.00 0.39 -8.20
N VAL A 48 7.95 0.40 -6.87
CA VAL A 48 7.79 -0.80 -6.04
C VAL A 48 6.46 -1.50 -6.32
N ARG A 49 5.38 -0.73 -6.44
CA ARG A 49 4.06 -1.24 -6.83
C ARG A 49 4.14 -1.93 -8.18
N ALA A 50 4.69 -1.28 -9.20
CA ALA A 50 4.81 -1.86 -10.54
C ALA A 50 5.67 -3.14 -10.54
N MET A 51 6.74 -3.18 -9.73
CA MET A 51 7.56 -4.39 -9.56
C MET A 51 6.77 -5.54 -8.92
N ALA A 52 6.03 -5.28 -7.84
CA ALA A 52 5.24 -6.29 -7.14
C ALA A 52 4.06 -6.80 -8.00
N GLU A 53 3.30 -5.91 -8.63
CA GLU A 53 2.23 -6.26 -9.57
C GLU A 53 2.78 -7.10 -10.74
N GLY A 54 3.96 -6.75 -11.27
CA GLY A 54 4.65 -7.52 -12.30
C GLY A 54 5.11 -8.92 -11.87
N GLN A 55 5.15 -9.20 -10.56
CA GLN A 55 5.36 -10.55 -10.00
C GLN A 55 4.05 -11.25 -9.62
N GLY A 56 2.89 -10.68 -9.97
CA GLY A 56 1.57 -11.25 -9.68
C GLY A 56 1.08 -11.00 -8.25
N MET A 57 1.68 -10.06 -7.52
CA MET A 57 1.17 -9.66 -6.20
C MET A 57 0.02 -8.67 -6.34
N ALA A 58 -1.04 -8.85 -5.57
CA ALA A 58 -2.00 -7.78 -5.33
C ALA A 58 -1.34 -6.67 -4.49
N VAL A 59 -1.50 -5.41 -4.90
CA VAL A 59 -0.92 -4.26 -4.21
C VAL A 59 -2.03 -3.29 -3.80
N TYR A 60 -2.05 -2.94 -2.52
CA TYR A 60 -2.97 -1.97 -1.96
C TYR A 60 -2.21 -0.79 -1.39
N THR A 61 -2.77 0.41 -1.59
CA THR A 61 -2.18 1.66 -1.12
C THR A 61 -3.19 2.41 -0.27
N GLY A 62 -2.76 2.85 0.91
CA GLY A 62 -3.50 3.78 1.77
C GLY A 62 -2.66 5.01 2.08
N SER A 63 -3.30 6.06 2.56
CA SER A 63 -2.63 7.27 3.04
C SER A 63 -2.84 7.42 4.54
N CYS A 64 -1.81 7.91 5.22
CA CYS A 64 -1.88 8.29 6.62
C CYS A 64 -1.35 9.72 6.73
N ASP A 65 -2.16 10.63 7.26
CA ASP A 65 -1.76 12.00 7.51
C ASP A 65 -2.12 12.43 8.93
N GLU A 66 -1.71 13.64 9.30
CA GLU A 66 -1.87 14.17 10.65
C GLU A 66 -3.32 14.58 10.98
N THR A 67 -4.21 14.59 9.97
CA THR A 67 -5.62 14.97 10.14
C THR A 67 -6.51 13.80 10.52
N LEU A 68 -5.98 12.58 10.49
CA LEU A 68 -6.70 11.37 10.88
C LEU A 68 -7.13 11.44 12.34
N THR A 69 -8.37 11.04 12.59
CA THR A 69 -8.99 11.15 13.91
C THR A 69 -9.32 9.79 14.51
N GLU A 70 -9.39 8.75 13.67
CA GLU A 70 -9.68 7.39 14.11
C GLU A 70 -8.42 6.50 14.07
N PRO A 71 -8.17 5.68 15.10
CA PRO A 71 -7.12 4.67 15.05
C PRO A 71 -7.32 3.76 13.84
N TYR A 72 -6.24 3.50 13.10
CA TYR A 72 -6.24 2.60 11.94
C TYR A 72 -7.15 3.03 10.77
N GLU A 73 -7.57 4.30 10.72
CA GLU A 73 -8.28 4.89 9.58
C GLU A 73 -7.60 4.61 8.20
N PRO A 74 -6.25 4.57 8.07
CA PRO A 74 -5.61 4.21 6.80
C PRO A 74 -5.96 2.80 6.30
N PHE A 75 -6.36 1.89 7.20
CA PHE A 75 -6.69 0.51 6.88
C PHE A 75 -8.17 0.32 6.57
N THR A 76 -9.06 1.19 7.06
CA THR A 76 -10.52 1.06 6.83
C THR A 76 -10.86 1.17 5.35
N ALA A 77 -10.20 2.10 4.64
CA ALA A 77 -10.32 2.27 3.20
C ALA A 77 -9.83 1.05 2.39
N LEU A 78 -9.01 0.18 2.99
CA LEU A 78 -8.49 -1.03 2.33
C LEU A 78 -9.41 -2.25 2.50
N LEU A 79 -10.24 -2.29 3.56
CA LEU A 79 -11.07 -3.46 3.87
C LEU A 79 -12.02 -3.87 2.74
N PRO A 80 -12.75 -2.94 2.07
CA PRO A 80 -13.65 -3.33 0.98
C PRO A 80 -12.89 -3.99 -0.17
N ARG A 81 -11.70 -3.48 -0.50
CA ARG A 81 -10.86 -4.02 -1.58
C ARG A 81 -10.34 -5.42 -1.25
N LEU A 82 -9.94 -5.65 0.01
CA LEU A 82 -9.51 -6.96 0.49
C LEU A 82 -10.66 -7.99 0.52
N ALA A 83 -11.88 -7.52 0.78
CA ALA A 83 -13.07 -8.36 0.79
C ALA A 83 -13.47 -8.82 -0.62
N ASP A 84 -13.43 -7.92 -1.62
CA ASP A 84 -13.78 -8.23 -3.01
C ASP A 84 -12.84 -9.27 -3.63
N GLU A 85 -11.55 -9.23 -3.26
CA GLU A 85 -10.54 -10.15 -3.77
C GLU A 85 -10.46 -11.48 -2.99
N GLN A 86 -11.38 -11.71 -2.04
CA GLN A 86 -11.40 -12.90 -1.15
C GLN A 86 -10.08 -13.17 -0.43
N VAL A 87 -9.27 -12.13 -0.23
CA VAL A 87 -7.99 -12.23 0.49
C VAL A 87 -8.24 -12.53 1.97
N LEU A 88 -9.38 -12.09 2.48
CA LEU A 88 -9.82 -12.29 3.85
C LEU A 88 -11.09 -13.16 3.87
N GLU A 89 -11.15 -14.09 4.82
CA GLU A 89 -12.38 -14.80 5.11
C GLU A 89 -13.42 -13.84 5.73
N THR A 90 -14.71 -14.16 5.59
CA THR A 90 -15.81 -13.35 6.15
C THR A 90 -15.64 -13.04 7.64
N ARG A 91 -15.04 -13.97 8.40
CA ARG A 91 -14.74 -13.79 9.83
C ARG A 91 -13.69 -12.72 10.07
N GLU A 92 -12.64 -12.68 9.26
CA GLU A 92 -11.54 -11.73 9.39
C GLU A 92 -12.03 -10.33 9.03
N ILE A 93 -12.80 -10.21 7.95
CA ILE A 93 -13.47 -8.96 7.57
C ILE A 93 -14.33 -8.43 8.72
N MET A 94 -15.17 -9.26 9.34
CA MET A 94 -15.98 -8.87 10.50
C MET A 94 -15.14 -8.43 11.71
N LEU A 95 -14.03 -9.12 12.00
CA LEU A 95 -13.14 -8.76 13.10
C LEU A 95 -12.47 -7.41 12.85
N LEU A 96 -11.99 -7.17 11.63
CA LEU A 96 -11.35 -5.92 11.25
C LEU A 96 -12.36 -4.76 11.26
N HIS A 97 -13.57 -4.96 10.74
CA HIS A 97 -14.64 -3.95 10.85
C HIS A 97 -14.97 -3.60 12.31
N ARG A 98 -15.00 -4.58 13.21
CA ARG A 98 -15.22 -4.35 14.65
C ARG A 98 -14.04 -3.64 15.31
N LEU A 99 -12.80 -4.02 14.96
CA LEU A 99 -11.58 -3.44 15.53
C LEU A 99 -11.37 -1.99 15.09
N PHE A 100 -11.75 -1.67 13.86
CA PHE A 100 -11.49 -0.36 13.26
C PHE A 100 -12.69 0.58 13.26
N GLY A 101 -13.83 0.17 13.83
CA GLY A 101 -14.94 1.08 14.16
C GLY A 101 -15.39 1.97 13.01
N VAL A 102 -15.47 1.44 11.79
CA VAL A 102 -15.74 2.23 10.57
C VAL A 102 -17.06 2.99 10.73
N SER A 103 -16.98 4.28 11.05
CA SER A 103 -18.09 5.20 10.88
C SER A 103 -18.29 5.40 9.37
N GLU A 104 -19.54 5.53 8.90
CA GLU A 104 -19.95 5.47 7.48
C GLU A 104 -19.34 6.54 6.53
N GLN A 105 -18.28 7.23 6.93
CA GLN A 105 -17.65 8.33 6.20
C GLN A 105 -16.19 8.05 5.89
N THR A 106 -15.87 6.87 5.37
CA THR A 106 -14.60 6.71 4.64
C THR A 106 -14.75 7.43 3.31
N GLN A 107 -14.38 8.72 3.28
CA GLN A 107 -14.23 9.43 2.03
C GLN A 107 -13.17 8.67 1.23
N VAL A 108 -13.60 8.06 0.12
CA VAL A 108 -12.68 7.49 -0.86
C VAL A 108 -11.80 8.64 -1.31
N VAL A 109 -10.59 8.72 -0.75
CA VAL A 109 -9.53 9.54 -1.36
C VAL A 109 -9.36 8.92 -2.73
N PRO A 110 -9.59 9.67 -3.82
CA PRO A 110 -9.33 9.12 -5.14
C PRO A 110 -7.91 8.59 -5.10
N SER A 111 -7.74 7.30 -5.46
CA SER A 111 -6.49 6.91 -6.08
C SER A 111 -6.16 8.02 -7.05
N LEU A 112 -4.91 8.49 -7.07
CA LEU A 112 -4.43 9.39 -8.10
C LEU A 112 -4.49 8.65 -9.45
N ASP A 113 -5.70 8.40 -9.91
CA ASP A 113 -6.09 8.08 -11.25
C ASP A 113 -6.09 9.42 -11.96
N VAL A 114 -4.90 9.74 -12.46
CA VAL A 114 -4.68 10.47 -13.71
C VAL A 114 -5.39 11.83 -13.83
N LEU A 115 -4.61 12.87 -13.55
CA LEU A 115 -4.46 14.00 -14.49
C LEU A 115 -2.99 14.08 -14.90
#